data_AF-A0A4S4AAH4-F1
#
_entry.id   AF-A0A4S4AAH4-F1
#
_cell.length_a   1.000
_cell.length_b   1.000
_cell.length_c   1.000
_cell.angle_alpha   90.00
_cell.angle_beta   90.00
_cell.angle_gamma   90.00
#
_symmetry.space_group_name_H-M   'P 1'
#
loop_
_entity.id
_entity.type
_entity.pdbx_description
1 polymer ?
#
loop_
_entity_poly.entity_id
_entity_poly.type
_entity_poly.pdbx_seq_one_letter_code
_entity_poly.pdbx_strand_id
1 'polypeptide(L)'
;MTDWLSRVFRDLETAVSFAVIGAVIGVGQLLASSERITARIVIGRCISTAGIAMAAGSVLVFVPDLSPVGQFGIAAGLASLGTSGLERMFQRVIGGGAGRADQ
;
A
#
# COMPACT_ATOMS: atom_id res chain seq x y z
N MET A 1 24.97 -10.56 -29.63
CA MET A 1 23.53 -10.47 -29.98
C MET A 1 22.64 -11.17 -28.95
N THR A 2 23.03 -12.32 -28.42
CA THR A 2 22.29 -13.11 -27.41
C THR A 2 22.17 -12.43 -26.04
N ASP A 3 23.15 -11.64 -25.63
CA ASP A 3 23.15 -10.97 -24.32
C ASP A 3 22.06 -9.91 -24.18
N TRP A 4 21.75 -9.18 -25.25
CA TRP A 4 20.71 -8.16 -25.28
C TRP A 4 19.32 -8.79 -25.15
N LEU A 5 19.06 -9.88 -25.89
CA LEU A 5 17.82 -10.65 -25.77
C LEU A 5 17.64 -11.19 -24.35
N SER A 6 18.69 -11.77 -23.75
CA SER A 6 18.60 -12.33 -22.39
C SER A 6 18.32 -11.28 -21.31
N ARG A 7 18.78 -10.03 -21.49
CA ARG A 7 18.44 -8.91 -20.59
C ARG A 7 16.98 -8.54 -20.73
N VAL A 8 16.53 -8.35 -21.97
CA VAL A 8 15.12 -8.04 -22.28
C VAL A 8 14.19 -9.14 -21.74
N PHE A 9 14.55 -10.42 -21.87
CA PHE A 9 13.74 -11.53 -21.33
C PHE A 9 13.66 -11.52 -19.79
N ARG A 10 14.76 -11.24 -19.09
CA ARG A 10 14.75 -11.09 -17.61
C ARG A 10 13.94 -9.88 -17.14
N ASP A 11 14.06 -8.76 -17.86
CA ASP A 11 13.31 -7.54 -17.54
C ASP A 11 11.81 -7.76 -17.74
N LEU A 12 11.43 -8.56 -18.76
CA LEU A 12 10.05 -8.93 -19.03
C LEU A 12 9.47 -9.82 -17.92
N GLU A 13 10.20 -10.84 -17.47
CA GLU A 13 9.79 -11.71 -16.36
C GLU A 13 9.52 -10.90 -15.08
N THR A 14 10.41 -9.95 -14.81
CA THR A 14 10.30 -9.04 -13.68
C THR A 14 9.05 -8.16 -13.82
N ALA A 15 8.87 -7.51 -14.97
CA ALA A 15 7.70 -6.67 -15.26
C ALA A 15 6.37 -7.44 -15.13
N VAL A 16 6.33 -8.68 -15.62
CA VAL A 16 5.16 -9.57 -15.48
C VAL A 16 4.89 -9.88 -14.01
N SER A 17 5.92 -10.19 -13.22
CA SER A 17 5.77 -10.46 -11.78
C SER A 17 5.18 -9.25 -11.04
N PHE A 18 5.69 -8.04 -11.30
CA PHE A 18 5.13 -6.80 -10.75
C PHE A 18 3.68 -6.57 -11.19
N ALA A 19 3.37 -6.81 -12.47
CA ALA A 19 2.01 -6.69 -12.99
C ALA A 19 1.04 -7.67 -12.31
N VAL A 20 1.45 -8.92 -12.09
CA VAL A 20 0.65 -9.93 -11.38
C VAL A 20 0.41 -9.52 -9.94
N ILE A 21 1.44 -9.07 -9.22
CA ILE A 21 1.30 -8.60 -7.83
C ILE A 21 0.35 -7.40 -7.77
N GLY A 22 0.51 -6.43 -8.67
CA GLY A 22 -0.37 -5.27 -8.77
C GLY A 22 -1.83 -5.66 -9.04
N ALA A 23 -2.05 -6.61 -9.96
CA ALA A 23 -3.38 -7.13 -10.26
C ALA A 23 -4.01 -7.84 -9.04
N VAL A 24 -3.25 -8.68 -8.34
CA VAL A 24 -3.72 -9.38 -7.13
C VAL A 24 -4.08 -8.40 -6.03
N ILE A 25 -3.27 -7.36 -5.79
CA ILE A 25 -3.58 -6.31 -4.81
C ILE A 25 -4.83 -5.54 -5.23
N GLY A 26 -4.95 -5.18 -6.51
CA GLY A 26 -6.11 -4.47 -7.06
C GLY A 26 -7.40 -5.28 -6.90
N VAL A 27 -7.36 -6.57 -7.22
CA VAL A 27 -8.48 -7.51 -7.01
C VAL A 27 -8.81 -7.63 -5.53
N GLY A 28 -7.82 -7.79 -4.65
CA GLY A 28 -8.03 -7.85 -3.20
C GLY A 28 -8.71 -6.59 -2.65
N GLN A 29 -8.29 -5.41 -3.12
CA GLN A 29 -8.89 -4.12 -2.77
C GLN A 29 -10.33 -3.97 -3.27
N LEU A 30 -10.64 -4.51 -4.45
CA LEU A 30 -12.01 -4.58 -5.00
C LEU A 30 -12.89 -5.51 -4.17
N LEU A 31 -12.38 -6.69 -3.80
CA LEU A 31 -13.10 -7.64 -2.95
C LEU A 31 -13.35 -7.08 -1.54
N ALA A 32 -12.38 -6.36 -0.98
CA ALA A 32 -12.46 -5.81 0.36
C ALA A 32 -13.36 -4.56 0.46
N SER A 33 -13.69 -3.89 -0.65
CA SER A 33 -14.31 -2.57 -0.63
C SER A 33 -15.49 -2.49 -1.59
N SER A 34 -16.70 -2.35 -1.04
CA SER A 34 -17.94 -2.09 -1.82
C SER A 34 -18.14 -0.60 -2.15
N GLU A 35 -17.10 0.22 -1.99
CA GLU A 35 -17.17 1.66 -2.21
C GLU A 35 -17.10 1.98 -3.70
N ARG A 36 -17.87 2.96 -4.19
CA ARG A 36 -17.78 3.38 -5.60
C ARG A 36 -16.37 3.90 -5.84
N ILE A 37 -15.61 3.19 -6.68
CA ILE A 37 -14.27 3.62 -7.11
C ILE A 37 -14.41 4.96 -7.82
N THR A 38 -14.19 6.01 -7.06
CA THR A 38 -14.11 7.39 -7.52
C THR A 38 -12.63 7.77 -7.62
N ALA A 39 -12.28 8.62 -8.59
CA ALA A 39 -10.89 9.01 -8.84
C ALA A 39 -10.19 9.53 -7.58
N ARG A 40 -10.94 10.21 -6.69
CA ARG A 40 -10.46 10.68 -5.38
C ARG A 40 -9.95 9.57 -4.47
N ILE A 41 -10.65 8.44 -4.38
CA ILE A 41 -10.27 7.31 -3.52
C ILE A 41 -9.02 6.62 -4.08
N VAL A 42 -8.95 6.45 -5.39
CA VAL A 42 -7.79 5.85 -6.07
C VAL A 42 -6.53 6.66 -5.78
N ILE A 43 -6.59 7.99 -5.94
CA ILE A 43 -5.46 8.88 -5.64
C ILE A 43 -5.08 8.80 -4.16
N GLY A 44 -6.06 8.81 -3.25
CA GLY A 44 -5.81 8.69 -1.81
C GLY A 44 -5.12 7.37 -1.43
N ARG A 45 -5.57 6.25 -1.99
CA ARG A 45 -4.95 4.94 -1.80
C ARG A 45 -3.52 4.92 -2.34
N CYS A 46 -3.29 5.45 -3.54
CA CYS A 46 -1.96 5.55 -4.14
C CYS A 46 -0.98 6.33 -3.27
N ILE A 47 -1.37 7.50 -2.76
CA ILE A 47 -0.51 8.32 -1.91
C ILE A 47 -0.19 7.60 -0.59
N SER A 48 -1.20 6.97 0.03
CA SER A 48 -1.02 6.21 1.26
C SER A 48 -0.08 5.01 1.07
N THR A 49 -0.29 4.20 0.03
CA THR A 49 0.58 3.06 -0.26
C THR A 49 1.99 3.49 -0.65
N ALA A 50 2.16 4.57 -1.41
CA ALA A 50 3.47 5.12 -1.73
C ALA A 50 4.23 5.56 -0.46
N GLY A 51 3.54 6.22 0.48
CA GLY A 51 4.12 6.60 1.77
C GLY A 51 4.56 5.40 2.60
N ILE A 52 3.72 4.36 2.69
CA ILE A 52 4.05 3.11 3.40
C ILE A 52 5.21 2.39 2.73
N ALA A 53 5.23 2.31 1.39
CA ALA A 53 6.31 1.69 0.63
C ALA A 53 7.64 2.43 0.84
N MET A 54 7.62 3.77 0.83
CA MET A 54 8.79 4.57 1.17
C MET A 54 9.26 4.35 2.61
N ALA A 55 8.34 4.29 3.58
CA ALA A 55 8.69 4.02 4.97
C ALA A 55 9.28 2.60 5.14
N ALA A 56 8.74 1.60 4.45
CA ALA A 56 9.31 0.26 4.44
C ALA A 56 10.68 0.20 3.75
N GLY A 57 10.88 0.98 2.69
CA GLY A 57 12.17 1.12 2.01
C GLY A 57 13.22 1.81 2.87
N SER A 58 12.85 2.86 3.61
CA SER A 58 13.77 3.62 4.45
C SER A 58 14.31 2.81 5.63
N VAL A 59 13.62 1.76 6.06
CA VAL A 59 14.12 0.82 7.08
C VAL A 59 15.44 0.17 6.66
N LEU A 60 15.64 -0.09 5.36
CA LEU A 60 16.90 -0.65 4.86
C LEU A 60 18.10 0.29 5.05
N VAL A 61 17.86 1.60 5.23
CA VAL A 61 18.93 2.55 5.56
C VAL A 61 19.48 2.30 6.97
N PHE A 62 18.62 1.87 7.89
CA PHE A 62 19.01 1.58 9.28
C PHE A 62 19.51 0.15 9.44
N VAL A 63 18.88 -0.81 8.74
CA VAL A 63 19.26 -2.22 8.78
C VAL A 63 19.37 -2.73 7.35
N PRO A 64 20.57 -2.64 6.74
CA PRO A 64 20.76 -2.98 5.33
C PRO A 64 20.67 -4.48 5.04
N ASP A 65 20.86 -5.33 6.04
CA ASP A 65 20.83 -6.80 5.91
C ASP A 65 19.49 -7.41 6.38
N LEU A 66 18.41 -6.63 6.28
CA LEU A 66 17.09 -7.07 6.72
C LEU A 66 16.47 -7.98 5.65
N SER A 67 16.07 -9.18 6.06
CA SER A 67 15.44 -10.15 5.16
C SER A 67 14.21 -9.55 4.46
N PRO A 68 13.97 -9.85 3.15
CA PRO A 68 12.80 -9.36 2.42
C PRO A 68 11.47 -9.67 3.14
N VAL A 69 11.39 -10.83 3.81
CA VAL A 69 10.21 -11.23 4.58
C VAL A 69 9.99 -10.30 5.78
N GLY A 70 11.06 -9.91 6.47
CA GLY A 70 10.99 -8.96 7.58
C GLY A 70 10.54 -7.57 7.11
N GLN A 71 11.02 -7.15 5.94
CA GLN A 71 10.63 -5.88 5.35
C GLN A 71 9.14 -5.86 4.97
N PHE A 72 8.61 -6.96 4.41
CA PHE A 72 7.18 -7.10 4.16
C PHE A 72 6.36 -7.08 5.46
N GLY A 73 6.86 -7.70 6.53
CA GLY A 73 6.22 -7.64 7.86
C GLY A 73 6.13 -6.22 8.41
N ILE A 74 7.21 -5.43 8.30
CA ILE A 74 7.21 -4.02 8.72
C ILE A 74 6.25 -3.19 7.86
N ALA A 75 6.28 -3.37 6.54
CA ALA A 75 5.35 -2.71 5.63
C ALA A 75 3.89 -3.01 5.98
N ALA A 76 3.57 -4.28 6.26
CA ALA A 76 2.23 -4.71 6.65
C ALA A 76 1.79 -4.11 7.99
N GLY A 77 2.70 -4.07 8.97
CA GLY A 77 2.47 -3.41 10.26
C GLY A 77 2.17 -1.92 10.09
N LEU A 78 3.00 -1.19 9.33
CA LEU A 78 2.79 0.22 9.04
C LEU A 78 1.49 0.47 8.28
N ALA A 79 1.16 -0.39 7.32
CA ALA A 79 -0.11 -0.32 6.60
C ALA A 79 -1.31 -0.47 7.55
N SER A 80 -1.28 -1.48 8.42
CA SER A 80 -2.36 -1.73 9.38
C SER A 80 -2.49 -0.62 10.42
N LEU A 81 -1.37 -0.06 10.90
CA LEU A 81 -1.38 1.09 11.81
C LEU A 81 -1.89 2.35 11.11
N GLY A 82 -1.53 2.55 9.84
CA GLY A 82 -2.00 3.64 9.01
C GLY A 82 -3.53 3.62 8.83
N THR A 83 -4.12 2.46 8.54
CA THR A 83 -5.58 2.32 8.38
C THR A 83 -6.32 2.58 9.69
N SER A 84 -5.90 1.95 10.80
CA SER A 84 -6.51 2.17 12.12
C SER A 84 -6.32 3.59 12.66
N GLY A 85 -5.17 4.21 12.37
CA GLY A 85 -4.88 5.59 12.71
C GLY A 85 -5.76 6.57 11.93
N LEU A 86 -5.91 6.36 10.62
CA LEU A 86 -6.82 7.15 9.80
C LEU A 86 -8.26 7.04 10.28
N GLU A 87 -8.73 5.82 10.60
CA GLU A 87 -10.09 5.57 11.06
C GLU A 87 -10.40 6.34 12.36
N ARG A 88 -9.50 6.31 13.34
CA ARG A 88 -9.62 7.12 14.57
C ARG A 88 -9.52 8.62 14.31
N MET A 89 -8.67 9.06 13.38
CA MET A 89 -8.55 10.48 13.05
C MET A 89 -9.83 10.99 12.37
N PHE A 90 -10.38 10.21 11.45
CA PHE A 90 -11.63 10.51 10.75
C PHE A 90 -12.80 10.58 11.74
N GLN A 91 -12.88 9.63 12.68
CA GLN A 91 -13.86 9.66 13.77
C GLN A 91 -13.70 10.87 14.68
N ARG A 92 -12.48 11.35 14.94
CA ARG A 92 -12.27 12.57 15.74
C ARG A 92 -12.64 13.85 14.99
N VAL A 93 -12.29 13.92 13.70
CA VAL A 93 -12.56 15.10 12.88
C VAL A 93 -14.06 15.24 12.57
N ILE A 94 -14.77 14.13 12.37
CA ILE A 94 -16.21 14.13 12.07
C ILE A 94 -17.07 13.99 13.33
N GLY A 95 -16.65 13.15 14.29
CA GLY A 95 -17.35 12.94 15.56
C GLY A 95 -17.20 14.07 16.57
N GLY A 96 -16.29 15.03 16.35
CA GLY A 96 -16.22 16.27 17.11
C GLY A 96 -17.44 17.19 16.95
N GLY A 97 -18.36 16.90 16.02
CA GLY A 97 -19.61 17.66 15.81
C GLY A 97 -20.91 16.94 16.21
N ALA A 98 -20.87 15.66 16.61
CA ALA A 98 -22.07 14.82 16.74
C ALA A 98 -22.30 14.27 18.16
N GLY A 99 -21.90 15.03 19.20
CA GLY A 99 -22.10 14.66 20.60
C GLY A 99 -23.16 15.49 21.35
N ARG A 100 -24.22 15.96 20.68
CA ARG A 100 -25.21 16.87 21.32
C ARG A 100 -26.61 16.91 20.68
N ALA A 101 -27.24 15.78 20.42
CA ALA A 101 -28.63 15.78 19.91
C ALA A 101 -29.53 14.61 20.39
N ASP A 102 -29.24 14.01 21.54
CA ASP A 102 -30.03 12.90 22.11
C ASP A 102 -29.93 12.79 23.64
N GLN A 103 -29.96 13.94 24.34
CA GLN A 103 -30.49 14.04 25.72
C GLN A 103 -31.72 14.93 25.72
#